data_AF-A0A8K0KMP2-F1
#
_entry.id   AF-A0A8K0KMP2-F1
#
_cell.length_a   1.000
_cell.length_b   1.000
_cell.length_c   1.000
_cell.angle_alpha   90.00
_cell.angle_beta   90.00
_cell.angle_gamma   90.00
#
_symmetry.space_group_name_H-M   'P 1'
#
loop_
_entity.id
_entity.type
_entity.pdbx_description
1 polymer ?
#
loop_
_entity_poly.entity_id
_entity_poly.type
_entity_poly.pdbx_seq_one_letter_code
_entity_poly.pdbx_strand_id
1 'polypeptide(L)'
;MSSTAVWNILLSILLICKGYHAAECEANSRKDRELNININSTRNSTGDWVSSFTARKDTNSDPSDMNMDITWKFSECEEKKTVLVRGLLRESPSRKAERLLFHPNCGTNVAIVNNGRTIVKLNDDEKYHGFAMTNRPLKDNELFEVRLDRKTTKWDYGMAIGVTTHDPNTLVVPIYVDDLKNGTWFFRRTCFHKDGNLINENYMEPLNKQKVGDRLGIKRTEFGTLHVYINGVDKGPAASRVPAVVYGVYEVRNEVVAATIVDPSK
;
A
#
# COMPACT_ATOMS: atom_id res chain seq x y z
N MET A 1 24.61 -10.12 -0.32
CA MET A 1 23.25 -9.56 -0.52
C MET A 1 23.40 -8.14 -1.03
N SER A 2 22.59 -7.67 -2.00
CA SER A 2 22.62 -6.25 -2.36
C SER A 2 22.14 -5.41 -1.18
N SER A 3 22.68 -4.20 -0.98
CA SER A 3 22.28 -3.34 0.14
C SER A 3 20.76 -3.08 0.15
N THR A 4 20.13 -3.08 -1.02
CA THR A 4 18.68 -2.92 -1.21
C THR A 4 17.85 -4.03 -0.54
N ALA A 5 18.33 -5.28 -0.55
CA ALA A 5 17.62 -6.39 0.09
C ALA A 5 17.67 -6.27 1.62
N VAL A 6 18.81 -5.82 2.15
CA VAL A 6 18.99 -5.55 3.59
C VAL A 6 18.11 -4.38 4.02
N TRP A 7 18.04 -3.31 3.22
CA TRP A 7 17.15 -2.16 3.46
C TRP A 7 15.67 -2.51 3.46
N ASN A 8 15.20 -3.37 2.55
CA ASN A 8 13.79 -3.78 2.51
C ASN A 8 13.40 -4.66 3.71
N ILE A 9 14.33 -5.51 4.19
CA ILE A 9 14.15 -6.30 5.41
C ILE A 9 14.11 -5.38 6.63
N LEU A 10 15.06 -4.45 6.73
CA LEU A 10 15.07 -3.42 7.78
C LEU A 10 13.80 -2.57 7.79
N LEU A 11 13.29 -2.16 6.62
CA LEU A 11 12.07 -1.37 6.51
C LEU A 11 10.83 -2.16 6.94
N SER A 12 10.76 -3.45 6.55
CA SER A 12 9.65 -4.33 6.93
C SER A 12 9.64 -4.60 8.43
N ILE A 13 10.83 -4.77 9.04
CA ILE A 13 11.00 -4.91 10.49
C ILE A 13 10.68 -3.60 11.21
N LEU A 14 11.14 -2.46 10.71
CA LEU A 14 10.79 -1.13 11.23
C LEU A 14 9.29 -0.86 11.17
N LEU A 15 8.58 -1.31 10.13
CA LEU A 15 7.13 -1.18 10.02
C LEU A 15 6.39 -2.07 11.03
N ILE A 16 6.91 -3.27 11.32
CA ILE A 16 6.40 -4.14 12.41
C ILE A 16 6.68 -3.47 13.77
N CYS A 17 7.86 -2.86 13.93
CA CYS A 17 8.25 -2.18 15.16
C CYS A 17 7.63 -0.79 15.33
N LYS A 18 7.14 -0.11 14.29
CA LYS A 18 6.43 1.19 14.43
C LYS A 18 5.06 1.08 15.10
N GLY A 19 4.53 -0.13 15.27
CA GLY A 19 3.45 -0.39 16.24
C GLY A 19 3.91 -0.29 17.71
N TYR A 20 5.22 -0.20 17.95
CA TYR A 20 5.88 0.00 19.24
C TYR A 20 6.52 1.41 19.22
N HIS A 21 6.07 2.30 20.10
CA HIS A 21 6.54 3.68 20.10
C HIS A 21 8.02 3.76 20.53
N ALA A 22 8.83 4.50 19.75
CA ALA A 22 10.23 4.84 19.99
C ALA A 22 11.18 3.64 20.14
N ALA A 23 11.87 3.31 19.05
CA ALA A 23 12.98 2.37 19.09
C ALA A 23 14.22 2.91 18.37
N GLU A 24 15.37 2.84 19.03
CA GLU A 24 16.68 3.00 18.39
C GLU A 24 17.09 1.64 17.80
N CYS A 25 17.46 1.64 16.52
CA CYS A 25 17.83 0.44 15.78
C CYS A 25 19.33 0.47 15.45
N GLU A 26 20.07 -0.54 15.91
CA GLU A 26 21.44 -0.80 15.46
C GLU A 26 21.48 -2.11 14.68
N ALA A 27 21.95 -2.05 13.43
CA ALA A 27 22.11 -3.20 12.56
C ALA A 27 23.59 -3.56 12.46
N ASN A 28 23.97 -4.75 12.95
CA ASN A 28 25.33 -5.25 12.83
C ASN A 28 25.34 -6.52 11.98
N SER A 29 25.98 -6.47 10.81
CA SER A 29 26.25 -7.68 10.03
C SER A 29 27.49 -8.37 10.59
N ARG A 30 27.36 -9.62 11.02
CA ARG A 30 28.52 -10.51 11.19
C ARG A 30 28.59 -11.46 10.02
N LYS A 31 29.84 -11.79 9.64
CA LYS A 31 30.24 -12.59 8.46
C LYS A 31 29.16 -13.56 8.00
N ASP A 32 28.69 -13.32 6.78
CA ASP A 32 27.92 -14.21 5.90
C ASP A 32 26.99 -15.21 6.60
N ARG A 33 25.77 -14.75 6.93
CA ARG A 33 24.47 -15.49 6.94
C ARG A 33 23.53 -15.08 8.07
N GLU A 34 23.95 -14.21 9.00
CA GLU A 34 23.09 -13.68 10.06
C GLU A 34 22.93 -12.15 9.95
N LEU A 35 21.68 -11.68 9.93
CA LEU A 35 21.34 -10.26 10.05
C LEU A 35 20.80 -10.02 11.46
N ASN A 36 21.69 -9.60 12.36
CA ASN A 36 21.30 -9.26 13.73
C ASN A 36 20.87 -7.79 13.76
N ILE A 37 19.59 -7.55 14.02
CA ILE A 37 19.02 -6.21 14.19
C ILE A 37 18.60 -6.08 15.65
N ASN A 38 19.33 -5.28 16.41
CA ASN A 38 18.98 -4.98 17.80
C ASN A 38 18.08 -3.75 17.82
N ILE A 39 16.91 -3.90 18.43
CA ILE A 39 15.91 -2.84 18.56
C ILE A 39 15.70 -2.63 20.05
N ASN A 40 16.18 -1.49 20.56
CA ASN A 40 15.94 -1.09 21.94
C ASN A 40 14.65 -0.27 21.96
N SER A 41 13.55 -0.88 22.39
CA SER A 41 12.23 -0.25 22.43
C SER A 41 11.86 0.19 23.85
N THR A 42 11.34 1.41 23.99
CA THR A 42 10.70 1.86 25.24
C THR A 42 9.19 1.58 25.22
N ARG A 43 8.73 0.76 26.18
CA ARG A 43 7.35 0.50 26.64
C ARG A 43 6.23 0.40 25.56
N ASN A 44 5.68 -0.81 25.39
CA ASN A 44 4.43 -1.02 24.65
C ASN A 44 3.19 -0.80 25.54
N SER A 45 2.00 -0.76 24.94
CA SER A 45 0.71 -0.57 25.62
C SER A 45 0.24 -1.75 26.48
N THR A 46 0.92 -2.91 26.41
CA THR A 46 0.62 -4.10 27.24
C THR A 46 1.54 -4.23 28.46
N GLY A 47 2.56 -3.39 28.58
CA GLY A 47 3.47 -3.36 29.73
C GLY A 47 4.67 -4.30 29.62
N ASP A 48 4.86 -4.98 28.49
CA ASP A 48 5.94 -5.96 28.30
C ASP A 48 7.21 -5.30 27.74
N TRP A 49 8.35 -5.63 28.32
CA TRP A 49 9.67 -5.20 27.83
C TRP A 49 10.17 -6.15 26.75
N VAL A 50 10.35 -5.67 25.51
CA VAL A 50 11.19 -6.36 24.52
C VAL A 50 12.62 -5.87 24.73
N SER A 51 13.49 -6.71 25.27
CA SER A 51 14.90 -6.36 25.53
C SER A 51 15.78 -6.57 24.30
N SER A 52 15.39 -7.48 23.40
CA SER A 52 16.06 -7.69 22.10
C SER A 52 15.18 -8.52 21.16
N PHE A 53 15.40 -8.35 19.86
CA PHE A 53 14.89 -9.23 18.82
C PHE A 53 16.06 -9.73 17.97
N THR A 54 15.97 -10.95 17.44
CA THR A 54 16.98 -11.50 16.52
C THR A 54 16.27 -12.17 15.35
N ALA A 55 16.66 -11.82 14.13
CA ALA A 55 16.27 -12.52 12.90
C ALA A 55 17.43 -13.37 12.39
N ARG A 56 17.20 -14.65 12.14
CA ARG A 56 18.18 -15.54 11.49
C ARG A 56 17.61 -16.14 10.23
N LYS A 57 18.40 -16.17 9.16
CA LYS A 57 18.04 -16.91 7.94
C LYS A 57 18.27 -18.39 8.19
N ASP A 58 17.25 -19.22 8.01
CA ASP A 58 17.43 -20.67 8.00
C ASP A 58 18.24 -21.05 6.74
N THR A 59 19.37 -21.73 6.96
CA THR A 59 20.28 -22.15 5.88
C THR A 59 20.05 -23.60 5.45
N ASN A 60 19.15 -24.32 6.11
CA ASN A 60 18.83 -25.72 5.79
C ASN A 60 17.61 -25.86 4.88
N SER A 61 16.84 -24.77 4.67
CA SER A 61 15.79 -24.71 3.66
C SER A 61 16.37 -24.54 2.25
N ASP A 62 15.59 -24.89 1.22
CA ASP A 62 15.90 -24.62 -0.18
C ASP A 62 16.45 -23.19 -0.33
N PRO A 63 17.56 -22.95 -1.06
CA PRO A 63 18.10 -21.59 -1.24
C PRO A 63 17.11 -20.57 -1.84
N SER A 64 16.01 -21.04 -2.44
CA SER A 64 14.86 -20.23 -2.90
C SER A 64 13.84 -19.89 -1.81
N ASP A 65 13.83 -20.62 -0.69
CA ASP A 65 13.01 -20.34 0.50
C ASP A 65 13.81 -19.47 1.48
N MET A 66 13.31 -18.27 1.73
CA MET A 66 13.87 -17.37 2.75
C MET A 66 13.05 -17.52 4.03
N ASN A 67 13.32 -18.59 4.78
CA ASN A 67 12.77 -18.72 6.12
C ASN A 67 13.59 -17.85 7.08
N MET A 68 12.90 -16.98 7.82
CA MET A 68 13.52 -16.21 8.89
C MET A 68 12.93 -16.65 10.23
N ASP A 69 13.80 -17.11 11.12
CA ASP A 69 13.45 -17.34 12.52
C ASP A 69 13.57 -16.01 13.25
N ILE A 70 12.44 -15.56 13.79
CA ILE A 70 12.33 -14.34 14.58
C ILE A 70 12.21 -14.76 16.03
N THR A 71 13.20 -14.39 16.84
CA THR A 71 13.21 -14.64 18.28
C THR A 71 12.97 -13.32 19.00
N TRP A 72 11.97 -13.32 19.88
CA TRP A 72 11.68 -12.22 20.79
C TRP A 72 12.19 -12.60 22.17
N LYS A 73 12.99 -11.72 22.79
CA LYS A 73 13.37 -11.85 24.19
C LYS A 73 12.66 -10.79 25.00
N PHE A 74 11.77 -11.27 25.86
CA PHE A 74 11.18 -10.49 26.94
C PHE A 74 12.03 -10.69 28.19
N SER A 75 11.90 -9.78 29.16
CA SER A 75 12.76 -9.73 30.36
C SER A 75 12.95 -11.07 31.07
N GLU A 76 12.00 -12.03 30.95
CA GLU A 76 12.12 -13.39 31.49
C GLU A 76 11.50 -14.50 30.61
N CYS A 77 11.18 -14.24 29.33
CA CYS A 77 10.54 -15.22 28.44
C CYS A 77 11.06 -15.10 27.00
N GLU A 78 11.35 -16.24 26.36
CA GLU A 78 11.80 -16.32 24.96
C GLU A 78 10.69 -16.91 24.10
N GLU A 79 10.11 -16.13 23.19
CA GLU A 79 9.13 -16.60 22.22
C GLU A 79 9.79 -16.71 20.84
N LYS A 80 9.79 -17.92 20.27
CA LYS A 80 10.29 -18.19 18.92
C LYS A 80 9.13 -18.31 17.95
N LYS A 81 9.13 -17.50 16.90
CA LYS A 81 8.19 -17.62 15.78
C LYS A 81 8.99 -17.74 14.48
N THR A 82 8.73 -18.81 13.74
CA THR A 82 9.22 -18.94 12.37
C THR A 82 8.28 -18.18 11.45
N VAL A 83 8.80 -17.15 10.78
CA VAL A 83 8.05 -16.40 9.79
C VAL A 83 8.53 -16.84 8.41
N LEU A 84 7.61 -17.44 7.66
CA LEU A 84 7.81 -17.77 6.26
C LEU A 84 7.78 -16.46 5.46
N VAL A 85 8.96 -15.94 5.11
CA VAL A 85 9.07 -14.83 4.16
C VAL A 85 9.01 -15.40 2.75
N ARG A 86 7.83 -15.87 2.36
CA ARG A 86 7.53 -16.24 0.98
C ARG A 86 7.41 -14.97 0.14
N GLY A 87 8.52 -14.54 -0.47
CA GLY A 87 8.49 -13.29 -1.24
C GLY A 87 9.79 -12.85 -1.90
N LEU A 88 10.80 -13.72 -2.04
CA LEU A 88 12.02 -13.44 -2.82
C LEU A 88 12.25 -14.48 -3.92
N LEU A 89 11.18 -15.01 -4.52
CA LEU A 89 11.30 -15.42 -5.92
C LEU A 89 11.59 -14.14 -6.71
N ARG A 90 12.78 -14.05 -7.29
CA ARG A 90 13.11 -13.04 -8.29
C ARG A 90 12.04 -13.11 -9.39
N GLU A 91 11.04 -12.24 -9.33
CA GLU A 91 10.35 -11.85 -10.55
C GLU A 91 11.42 -11.30 -11.48
N SER A 92 11.49 -11.82 -12.72
CA SER A 92 12.43 -11.30 -13.72
C SER A 92 12.26 -9.77 -13.81
N PRO A 93 13.33 -8.98 -14.00
CA PRO A 93 13.24 -7.52 -14.08
C PRO A 93 12.15 -7.02 -15.03
N SER A 94 11.91 -7.78 -16.11
CA SER A 94 10.83 -7.56 -17.08
C SER A 94 9.41 -7.71 -16.50
N ARG A 95 9.15 -8.71 -15.64
CA ARG A 95 7.82 -8.92 -15.04
C ARG A 95 7.49 -7.87 -13.99
N LYS A 96 8.49 -7.39 -13.25
CA LYS A 96 8.33 -6.35 -12.23
C LYS A 96 8.07 -4.97 -12.83
N ALA A 97 8.66 -4.67 -13.99
CA ALA A 97 8.42 -3.44 -14.73
C ALA A 97 7.02 -3.38 -15.37
N GLU A 98 6.48 -4.54 -15.77
CA GLU A 98 5.15 -4.66 -16.39
C GLU A 98 4.01 -4.69 -15.36
N ARG A 99 4.25 -5.19 -14.14
CA ARG A 99 3.22 -5.34 -13.12
C ARG A 99 2.75 -3.99 -12.60
N LEU A 100 1.43 -3.83 -12.47
CA LEU A 100 0.84 -2.66 -11.83
C LEU A 100 1.04 -2.74 -10.31
N LEU A 101 1.69 -1.72 -9.75
CA LEU A 101 2.04 -1.56 -8.34
C LEU A 101 1.67 -0.12 -7.91
N PHE A 102 1.67 0.14 -6.60
CA PHE A 102 1.73 1.50 -6.09
C PHE A 102 3.15 2.07 -6.27
N HIS A 103 3.22 3.34 -6.62
CA HIS A 103 4.46 4.10 -6.68
C HIS A 103 4.97 4.43 -5.26
N PRO A 104 6.29 4.37 -4.99
CA PRO A 104 6.83 4.69 -3.67
C PRO A 104 6.70 6.17 -3.28
N ASN A 105 6.64 7.09 -4.25
CA ASN A 105 6.28 8.49 -4.01
C ASN A 105 4.77 8.57 -3.69
N CYS A 106 4.45 8.66 -2.40
CA CYS A 106 3.10 8.63 -1.85
C CYS A 106 2.98 9.65 -0.71
N GLY A 107 1.77 9.84 -0.19
CA GLY A 107 1.53 10.77 0.90
C GLY A 107 2.25 10.35 2.20
N THR A 108 2.59 11.33 3.04
CA THR A 108 3.35 11.13 4.27
C THR A 108 2.64 10.29 5.33
N ASN A 109 1.31 10.12 5.25
CA ASN A 109 0.53 9.28 6.17
C ASN A 109 0.30 7.85 5.66
N VAL A 110 0.98 7.44 4.58
CA VAL A 110 0.87 6.09 4.03
C VAL A 110 2.23 5.46 3.83
N ALA A 111 2.28 4.14 3.93
CA ALA A 111 3.41 3.34 3.52
C ALA A 111 3.00 2.34 2.45
N ILE A 112 3.87 2.16 1.47
CA ILE A 112 3.74 1.15 0.44
C ILE A 112 4.53 -0.09 0.86
N VAL A 113 3.83 -1.20 1.07
CA VAL A 113 4.37 -2.47 1.57
C VAL A 113 4.03 -3.61 0.62
N ASN A 114 4.41 -4.84 0.99
CA ASN A 114 4.11 -6.05 0.20
C ASN A 114 4.59 -5.92 -1.26
N ASN A 115 5.87 -5.57 -1.43
CA ASN A 115 6.50 -5.41 -2.76
C ASN A 115 5.79 -4.39 -3.68
N GLY A 116 5.24 -3.31 -3.13
CA GLY A 116 4.53 -2.30 -3.92
C GLY A 116 3.03 -2.57 -4.09
N ARG A 117 2.48 -3.61 -3.46
CA ARG A 117 1.10 -4.04 -3.69
C ARG A 117 0.10 -3.46 -2.71
N THR A 118 0.55 -3.12 -1.50
CA THR A 118 -0.35 -2.75 -0.41
C THR A 118 -0.05 -1.34 0.06
N ILE A 119 -1.07 -0.50 0.14
CA ILE A 119 -1.02 0.81 0.79
C ILE A 119 -1.54 0.65 2.22
N VAL A 120 -0.81 1.15 3.20
CA VAL A 120 -1.16 1.08 4.62
C VAL A 120 -1.11 2.46 5.23
N LYS A 121 -2.18 2.86 5.92
CA LYS A 121 -2.27 4.08 6.70
C LYS A 121 -1.37 3.98 7.94
N LEU A 122 -0.59 5.03 8.21
CA LEU A 122 0.39 5.05 9.29
C LEU A 122 -0.20 5.56 10.61
N ASN A 123 -0.99 6.62 10.56
CA ASN A 123 -1.68 7.19 11.71
C ASN A 123 -3.19 7.22 11.46
N ASP A 124 -3.94 6.49 12.27
CA ASP A 124 -5.40 6.37 12.15
C ASP A 124 -6.13 7.70 12.42
N ASP A 125 -5.56 8.56 13.27
CA ASP A 125 -6.16 9.85 13.62
C ASP A 125 -5.83 10.96 12.60
N GLU A 126 -4.79 10.76 11.78
CA GLU A 126 -4.45 11.65 10.68
C GLU A 126 -5.37 11.40 9.47
N LYS A 127 -5.96 12.48 8.94
CA LYS A 127 -6.96 12.43 7.85
C LYS A 127 -6.38 12.81 6.50
N TYR A 128 -5.16 13.32 6.49
CA TYR A 128 -4.51 13.92 5.35
C TYR A 128 -3.36 13.06 4.82
N HIS A 129 -2.82 13.43 3.65
CA HIS A 129 -1.67 12.77 3.03
C HIS A 129 -1.85 11.25 2.86
N GLY A 130 -3.08 10.83 2.58
CA GLY A 130 -3.53 9.44 2.63
C GLY A 130 -3.55 8.72 1.29
N PHE A 131 -2.81 9.15 0.27
CA PHE A 131 -2.98 8.58 -1.07
C PHE A 131 -1.67 8.19 -1.75
N ALA A 132 -1.79 7.32 -2.76
CA ALA A 132 -0.72 6.91 -3.63
C ALA A 132 -1.20 6.79 -5.08
N MET A 133 -0.24 6.83 -6.01
CA MET A 133 -0.47 6.63 -7.43
C MET A 133 0.05 5.25 -7.87
N THR A 134 -0.32 4.79 -9.06
CA THR A 134 0.30 3.61 -9.68
C THR A 134 1.74 3.91 -10.10
N ASN A 135 2.59 2.89 -10.13
CA ASN A 135 4.01 3.00 -10.46
C ASN A 135 4.29 3.31 -11.95
N ARG A 136 3.29 3.09 -12.81
CA ARG A 136 3.31 3.37 -14.23
C ARG A 136 1.93 3.82 -14.69
N PRO A 137 1.81 4.42 -15.90
CA PRO A 137 0.52 4.68 -16.50
C PRO A 137 -0.29 3.39 -16.67
N LEU A 138 -1.61 3.53 -16.59
CA LEU A 138 -2.55 2.47 -16.95
C LEU A 138 -2.52 2.27 -18.46
N LYS A 139 -2.51 1.01 -18.90
CA LYS A 139 -2.75 0.66 -20.30
C LYS A 139 -4.25 0.83 -20.60
N ASP A 140 -4.59 1.03 -21.86
CA ASP A 140 -5.99 1.07 -22.25
C ASP A 140 -6.71 -0.24 -21.90
N ASN A 141 -7.92 -0.11 -21.38
CA ASN A 141 -8.72 -1.21 -20.86
C ASN A 141 -8.08 -1.98 -19.68
N GLU A 142 -6.99 -1.47 -19.08
CA GLU A 142 -6.41 -2.05 -17.86
C GLU A 142 -7.21 -1.62 -16.63
N LEU A 143 -7.68 -2.61 -15.87
CA LEU A 143 -8.39 -2.38 -14.62
C LEU A 143 -7.39 -2.21 -13.48
N PHE A 144 -7.35 -1.01 -12.90
CA PHE A 144 -6.70 -0.77 -11.62
C PHE A 144 -7.70 -1.08 -10.50
N GLU A 145 -7.58 -2.24 -9.86
CA GLU A 145 -8.49 -2.70 -8.80
C GLU A 145 -7.73 -2.92 -7.48
N VAL A 146 -8.35 -2.46 -6.39
CA VAL A 146 -7.81 -2.52 -5.03
C VAL A 146 -8.81 -3.21 -4.12
N ARG A 147 -8.36 -4.23 -3.39
CA ARG A 147 -9.12 -4.90 -2.33
C ARG A 147 -8.93 -4.19 -1.00
N LEU A 148 -10.01 -3.99 -0.27
CA LEU A 148 -9.98 -3.51 1.11
C LEU A 148 -9.50 -4.62 2.05
N ASP A 149 -8.34 -4.43 2.69
CA ASP A 149 -7.78 -5.42 3.61
C ASP A 149 -8.14 -5.12 5.07
N ARG A 150 -8.27 -3.85 5.44
CA ARG A 150 -8.62 -3.45 6.81
C ARG A 150 -9.43 -2.15 6.86
N LYS A 151 -10.46 -2.15 7.71
CA LYS A 151 -11.39 -1.04 7.93
C LYS A 151 -11.64 -0.79 9.43
N THR A 152 -11.75 0.47 9.86
CA THR A 152 -12.22 0.88 11.21
C THR A 152 -13.64 1.45 11.14
N THR A 153 -14.32 1.57 12.28
CA THR A 153 -15.72 2.00 12.38
C THR A 153 -15.90 3.45 12.85
N LYS A 154 -14.81 4.24 12.91
CA LYS A 154 -14.84 5.53 13.63
C LYS A 154 -15.47 6.68 12.84
N TRP A 155 -15.37 6.74 11.51
CA TRP A 155 -15.73 7.94 10.74
C TRP A 155 -16.16 7.65 9.29
N ASP A 156 -17.44 7.80 8.98
CA ASP A 156 -18.02 7.48 7.66
C ASP A 156 -17.74 8.53 6.55
N TYR A 157 -16.47 8.83 6.33
CA TYR A 157 -16.02 9.72 5.27
C TYR A 157 -15.05 8.93 4.37
N GLY A 158 -15.63 8.16 3.45
CA GLY A 158 -14.96 7.09 2.71
C GLY A 158 -13.68 7.41 1.90
N MET A 159 -13.19 6.35 1.28
CA MET A 159 -12.03 6.33 0.36
C MET A 159 -12.32 7.03 -0.98
N ALA A 160 -11.27 7.24 -1.77
CA ALA A 160 -11.39 7.68 -3.16
C ALA A 160 -10.56 6.81 -4.11
N ILE A 161 -11.03 6.65 -5.33
CA ILE A 161 -10.29 6.02 -6.43
C ILE A 161 -10.41 6.88 -7.68
N GLY A 162 -9.35 6.98 -8.46
CA GLY A 162 -9.29 7.90 -9.58
C GLY A 162 -8.17 7.62 -10.55
N VAL A 163 -8.01 8.53 -11.51
CA VAL A 163 -6.86 8.61 -12.39
C VAL A 163 -6.36 10.05 -12.49
N THR A 164 -5.07 10.23 -12.76
CA THR A 164 -4.45 11.54 -12.93
C THR A 164 -3.42 11.54 -14.05
N THR A 165 -3.22 12.67 -14.72
CA THR A 165 -2.17 12.87 -15.72
C THR A 165 -0.81 13.24 -15.10
N HIS A 166 -0.74 13.46 -13.79
CA HIS A 166 0.52 13.82 -13.12
C HIS A 166 1.46 12.62 -13.05
N ASP A 167 2.73 12.84 -13.38
CA ASP A 167 3.77 11.82 -13.27
C ASP A 167 4.21 11.68 -11.79
N PRO A 168 4.07 10.48 -11.18
CA PRO A 168 4.47 10.24 -9.80
C PRO A 168 5.98 10.36 -9.56
N ASN A 169 6.83 10.36 -10.59
CA ASN A 169 8.27 10.57 -10.44
C ASN A 169 8.64 12.03 -10.17
N THR A 170 7.83 12.97 -10.65
CA THR A 170 8.10 14.41 -10.56
C THR A 170 7.12 15.15 -9.66
N LEU A 171 5.99 14.52 -9.31
CA LEU A 171 4.96 15.13 -8.50
C LEU A 171 5.41 15.31 -7.04
N VAL A 172 5.26 16.52 -6.52
CA VAL A 172 5.22 16.74 -5.07
C VAL A 172 3.83 16.37 -4.58
N VAL A 173 3.72 15.30 -3.80
CA VAL A 173 2.41 14.75 -3.39
C VAL A 173 1.68 15.76 -2.49
N PRO A 174 0.51 16.30 -2.89
CA PRO A 174 -0.25 17.24 -2.09
C PRO A 174 -0.90 16.60 -0.84
N ILE A 175 -1.56 17.43 -0.05
CA ILE A 175 -2.29 17.04 1.16
C ILE A 175 -3.51 16.20 0.80
N TYR A 176 -4.25 16.62 -0.23
CA TYR A 176 -5.47 15.96 -0.69
C TYR A 176 -5.39 15.58 -2.16
N VAL A 177 -6.08 14.49 -2.53
CA VAL A 177 -6.28 14.15 -3.95
C VAL A 177 -7.04 15.26 -4.71
N ASP A 178 -7.87 16.02 -4.00
CA ASP A 178 -8.63 17.16 -4.53
C ASP A 178 -7.73 18.30 -5.04
N ASP A 179 -6.49 18.38 -4.55
CA ASP A 179 -5.49 19.38 -4.92
C ASP A 179 -4.71 18.99 -6.18
N LEU A 180 -4.89 17.77 -6.70
CA LEU A 180 -4.37 17.37 -8.01
C LEU A 180 -5.20 18.04 -9.10
N LYS A 181 -4.93 19.31 -9.40
CA LYS A 181 -5.62 20.09 -10.43
C LYS A 181 -5.05 19.83 -11.82
N ASN A 182 -5.84 20.08 -12.86
CA ASN A 182 -5.44 20.02 -14.26
C ASN A 182 -5.14 18.60 -14.78
N GLY A 183 -6.14 17.73 -14.72
CA GLY A 183 -6.09 16.38 -15.29
C GLY A 183 -6.26 15.27 -14.26
N THR A 184 -7.11 15.46 -13.26
CA THR A 184 -7.44 14.40 -12.29
C THR A 184 -8.93 14.15 -12.25
N TRP A 185 -9.30 12.87 -12.25
CA TRP A 185 -10.67 12.38 -12.13
C TRP A 185 -10.73 11.39 -10.99
N PHE A 186 -11.67 11.56 -10.06
CA PHE A 186 -11.80 10.60 -8.96
C PHE A 186 -13.23 10.47 -8.46
N PHE A 187 -13.56 9.25 -8.06
CA PHE A 187 -14.79 8.91 -7.38
C PHE A 187 -14.56 8.95 -5.87
N ARG A 188 -15.46 9.59 -5.14
CA ARG A 188 -15.49 9.59 -3.68
C ARG A 188 -16.94 9.63 -3.20
N ARG A 189 -17.27 8.85 -2.16
CA ARG A 189 -18.63 8.72 -1.61
C ARG A 189 -19.61 8.25 -2.69
N THR A 190 -20.39 9.16 -3.27
CA THR A 190 -21.36 8.92 -4.35
C THR A 190 -21.09 9.78 -5.58
N CYS A 191 -20.03 10.59 -5.55
CA CYS A 191 -19.80 11.66 -6.51
C CYS A 191 -18.50 11.47 -7.28
N PHE A 192 -18.55 11.78 -8.58
CA PHE A 192 -17.39 11.81 -9.45
C PHE A 192 -16.93 13.27 -9.63
N HIS A 193 -15.63 13.49 -9.46
CA HIS A 193 -15.02 14.82 -9.51
C HIS A 193 -13.97 14.88 -10.61
N LYS A 194 -13.79 16.07 -11.18
CA LYS A 194 -12.69 16.43 -12.07
C LYS A 194 -12.01 17.69 -11.53
N ASP A 195 -10.71 17.61 -11.27
CA ASP A 195 -9.89 18.73 -10.76
C ASP A 195 -10.49 19.34 -9.47
N GLY A 196 -11.06 18.48 -8.63
CA GLY A 196 -11.78 18.84 -7.40
C GLY A 196 -13.18 19.45 -7.61
N ASN A 197 -13.61 19.65 -8.85
CA ASN A 197 -14.97 20.08 -9.16
C ASN A 197 -15.89 18.88 -9.36
N LEU A 198 -17.11 18.96 -8.85
CA LEU A 198 -18.13 17.94 -9.01
C LEU A 198 -18.61 17.87 -10.47
N ILE A 199 -18.59 16.68 -11.08
CA ILE A 199 -19.02 16.48 -12.47
C ILE A 199 -20.15 15.45 -12.62
N ASN A 200 -20.35 14.58 -11.63
CA ASN A 200 -21.48 13.67 -11.58
C ASN A 200 -21.88 13.41 -10.13
N GLU A 201 -23.11 13.81 -9.78
CA GLU A 201 -23.71 13.54 -8.48
C GLU A 201 -24.43 12.20 -8.49
N ASN A 202 -24.30 11.44 -7.40
CA ASN A 202 -25.01 10.16 -7.21
C ASN A 202 -24.76 9.15 -8.34
N TYR A 203 -23.54 9.15 -8.88
CA TYR A 203 -23.11 8.25 -9.94
C TYR A 203 -23.32 6.77 -9.58
N MET A 204 -23.11 6.42 -8.30
CA MET A 204 -23.41 5.09 -7.78
C MET A 204 -23.63 5.11 -6.26
N GLU A 205 -24.02 3.95 -5.73
CA GLU A 205 -24.14 3.71 -4.30
C GLU A 205 -22.86 4.09 -3.51
N PRO A 206 -23.01 4.61 -2.28
CA PRO A 206 -21.88 5.03 -1.45
C PRO A 206 -20.79 3.98 -1.23
N LEU A 207 -19.51 4.39 -1.32
CA LEU A 207 -18.36 3.53 -1.01
C LEU A 207 -18.26 3.07 0.45
N ASN A 208 -18.92 3.75 1.38
CA ASN A 208 -18.89 3.36 2.79
C ASN A 208 -19.56 2.01 3.09
N LYS A 209 -20.44 1.55 2.20
CA LYS A 209 -21.09 0.24 2.29
C LYS A 209 -20.11 -0.92 2.03
N GLN A 210 -18.93 -0.64 1.47
CA GLN A 210 -17.93 -1.66 1.19
C GLN A 210 -17.29 -2.19 2.49
N LYS A 211 -17.09 -3.50 2.53
CA LYS A 211 -16.54 -4.28 3.64
C LYS A 211 -15.12 -4.74 3.33
N VAL A 212 -14.42 -5.18 4.36
CA VAL A 212 -13.13 -5.88 4.17
C VAL A 212 -13.36 -7.08 3.24
N GLY A 213 -12.50 -7.20 2.23
CA GLY A 213 -12.60 -8.18 1.15
C GLY A 213 -13.22 -7.64 -0.13
N ASP A 214 -14.02 -6.56 -0.08
CA ASP A 214 -14.56 -5.92 -1.28
C ASP A 214 -13.46 -5.25 -2.10
N ARG A 215 -13.70 -5.17 -3.41
CA ARG A 215 -12.77 -4.63 -4.40
C ARG A 215 -13.37 -3.41 -5.08
N LEU A 216 -12.58 -2.35 -5.15
CA LEU A 216 -12.90 -1.10 -5.83
C LEU A 216 -11.91 -0.91 -6.97
N GLY A 217 -12.41 -0.69 -8.18
CA GLY A 217 -11.57 -0.55 -9.36
C GLY A 217 -11.94 0.63 -10.25
N ILE A 218 -10.98 1.02 -11.09
CA ILE A 218 -11.15 2.05 -12.11
C ILE A 218 -10.46 1.62 -13.41
N LYS A 219 -11.12 1.87 -14.53
CA LYS A 219 -10.64 1.50 -15.86
C LYS A 219 -10.85 2.65 -16.84
N ARG A 220 -9.80 3.05 -17.53
CA ARG A 220 -9.89 3.89 -18.72
C ARG A 220 -10.07 2.99 -19.94
N THR A 221 -11.11 3.19 -20.73
CA THR A 221 -11.29 2.49 -22.01
C THR A 221 -10.39 3.11 -23.09
N GLU A 222 -10.16 2.37 -24.17
CA GLU A 222 -9.43 2.88 -25.35
C GLU A 222 -10.06 4.16 -25.94
N PHE A 223 -11.38 4.32 -25.81
CA PHE A 223 -12.12 5.51 -26.26
C PHE A 223 -12.01 6.70 -25.28
N GLY A 224 -11.22 6.58 -24.21
CA GLY A 224 -11.05 7.63 -23.21
C GLY A 224 -12.26 7.81 -22.28
N THR A 225 -13.07 6.78 -22.11
CA THR A 225 -14.15 6.75 -21.12
C THR A 225 -13.66 6.11 -19.84
N LEU A 226 -13.98 6.68 -18.70
CA LEU A 226 -13.57 6.19 -17.38
C LEU A 226 -14.75 5.49 -16.71
N HIS A 227 -14.51 4.30 -16.18
CA HIS A 227 -15.52 3.45 -15.55
C HIS A 227 -15.06 3.04 -14.15
N VAL A 228 -15.99 2.97 -13.21
CA VAL A 228 -15.75 2.45 -11.85
C VAL A 228 -16.26 1.01 -11.77
N TYR A 229 -15.55 0.17 -11.03
CA TYR A 229 -15.85 -1.24 -10.82
C TYR A 229 -16.00 -1.53 -9.33
N ILE A 230 -17.00 -2.35 -8.98
CA ILE A 230 -17.14 -2.91 -7.62
C ILE A 230 -17.18 -4.42 -7.74
N ASN A 231 -16.24 -5.10 -7.08
CA ASN A 231 -16.13 -6.56 -7.11
C ASN A 231 -16.09 -7.12 -8.54
N GLY A 232 -15.42 -6.44 -9.47
CA GLY A 232 -15.38 -6.77 -10.89
C GLY A 232 -16.61 -6.36 -11.72
N VAL A 233 -17.65 -5.78 -11.12
CA VAL A 233 -18.86 -5.33 -11.83
C VAL A 233 -18.74 -3.87 -12.24
N ASP A 234 -18.83 -3.60 -13.54
CA ASP A 234 -18.84 -2.26 -14.14
C ASP A 234 -20.06 -1.45 -13.68
N LYS A 235 -19.85 -0.21 -13.25
CA LYS A 235 -20.90 0.74 -12.81
C LYS A 235 -21.27 1.77 -13.87
N GLY A 236 -20.75 1.61 -15.09
CA GLY A 236 -21.05 2.45 -16.23
C GLY A 236 -20.08 3.62 -16.41
N PRO A 237 -20.30 4.48 -17.41
CA PRO A 237 -19.40 5.59 -17.72
C PRO A 237 -19.48 6.70 -16.67
N ALA A 238 -18.33 7.03 -16.07
CA ALA A 238 -18.19 8.09 -15.06
C ALA A 238 -17.69 9.42 -15.65
N ALA A 239 -16.79 9.36 -16.63
CA ALA A 239 -16.28 10.53 -17.35
C ALA A 239 -15.84 10.15 -18.77
N SER A 240 -15.77 11.12 -19.67
CA SER A 240 -15.29 10.94 -21.05
C SER A 240 -14.16 11.91 -21.37
N ARG A 241 -13.46 11.65 -22.49
CA ARG A 241 -12.30 12.43 -22.95
C ARG A 241 -11.15 12.46 -21.95
N VAL A 242 -10.95 11.35 -21.25
CA VAL A 242 -9.78 11.16 -20.37
C VAL A 242 -8.54 10.89 -21.24
N PRO A 243 -7.41 11.59 -21.06
CA PRO A 243 -6.17 11.38 -21.82
C PRO A 243 -5.64 9.95 -21.71
N ALA A 244 -4.88 9.49 -22.72
CA ALA A 244 -4.34 8.12 -22.76
C ALA A 244 -3.33 7.83 -21.66
N VAL A 245 -2.43 8.78 -21.37
CA VAL A 245 -1.41 8.62 -20.34
C VAL A 245 -1.96 9.11 -19.01
N VAL A 246 -2.45 8.17 -18.21
CA VAL A 246 -2.93 8.45 -16.85
C VAL A 246 -2.45 7.40 -15.86
N TYR A 247 -2.21 7.81 -14.63
CA TYR A 247 -1.86 6.97 -13.49
C TYR A 247 -3.10 6.74 -12.63
N GLY A 248 -3.26 5.53 -12.10
CA GLY A 248 -4.30 5.26 -11.11
C GLY A 248 -3.99 5.98 -9.80
N VAL A 249 -5.02 6.42 -9.08
CA VAL A 249 -4.91 7.07 -7.78
C VAL A 249 -5.83 6.36 -6.80
N TYR A 250 -5.32 6.07 -5.60
CA TYR A 250 -6.12 5.51 -4.52
C TYR A 250 -5.82 6.24 -3.22
N GLU A 251 -6.88 6.64 -2.53
CA GLU A 251 -6.81 7.35 -1.25
C GLU A 251 -7.37 6.47 -0.12
N VAL A 252 -6.52 6.14 0.84
CA VAL A 252 -6.93 5.64 2.15
C VAL A 252 -7.27 6.84 3.03
N ARG A 253 -8.54 6.91 3.43
CA ARG A 253 -9.02 7.96 4.33
C ARG A 253 -9.93 7.36 5.38
N ASN A 254 -9.87 7.96 6.57
CA ASN A 254 -10.76 7.66 7.69
C ASN A 254 -10.78 6.16 8.04
N GLU A 255 -11.84 5.45 7.63
CA GLU A 255 -12.07 4.05 7.95
C GLU A 255 -11.08 3.10 7.29
N VAL A 256 -10.54 3.43 6.11
CA VAL A 256 -9.64 2.51 5.41
C VAL A 256 -8.25 2.59 5.99
N VAL A 257 -7.76 1.45 6.48
CA VAL A 257 -6.42 1.36 7.07
C VAL A 257 -5.45 0.67 6.12
N ALA A 258 -5.90 -0.31 5.34
CA ALA A 258 -5.05 -1.00 4.39
C ALA A 258 -5.84 -1.48 3.18
N ALA A 259 -5.20 -1.42 2.01
CA ALA A 259 -5.77 -1.90 0.76
C ALA A 259 -4.68 -2.44 -0.17
N THR A 260 -4.99 -3.47 -0.95
CA THR A 260 -4.03 -4.18 -1.81
C THR A 260 -4.49 -4.22 -3.26
N ILE A 261 -3.60 -3.86 -4.19
CA ILE A 261 -3.83 -4.05 -5.63
C ILE A 261 -4.03 -5.54 -5.90
N VAL A 262 -5.12 -5.87 -6.58
CA VAL A 262 -5.37 -7.24 -7.03
C VAL A 262 -4.91 -7.40 -8.47
N ASP A 263 -4.42 -8.59 -8.81
CA ASP A 263 -4.16 -8.90 -10.21
C ASP A 263 -5.50 -9.11 -10.92
N PRO A 264 -5.60 -8.75 -12.21
CA PRO A 264 -6.77 -9.08 -13.02
C PRO A 264 -7.04 -10.59 -12.91
N SER A 265 -8.29 -10.96 -12.63
CA SER A 265 -8.71 -12.35 -12.75
C SER A 265 -8.50 -12.77 -14.21
N LYS A 266 -7.68 -13.81 -14.42
CA LYS A 266 -7.50 -14.47 -15.72
C LYS A 266 -8.82 -15.05 -16.22
#